data_AF-A0A940M2F8-F1
#
_entry.id   AF-A0A940M2F8-F1
#
_cell.length_a   1.000
_cell.length_b   1.000
_cell.length_c   1.000
_cell.angle_alpha   90.00
_cell.angle_beta   90.00
_cell.angle_gamma   90.00
#
_symmetry.space_group_name_H-M   'P 1'
#
loop_
_entity.id
_entity.type
_entity.pdbx_description
1 polymer ?
#
loop_
_entity_poly.entity_id
_entity_poly.type
_entity_poly.pdbx_seq_one_letter_code
_entity_poly.pdbx_strand_id
1 'polypeptide(L)'
;MTIAALFLFAGILGSIAVARRSGILRHFRQLGRLSQRSVRTLARRGVSDWSKERATRILAIRMMVKSLTAGALLALIALPLLAMLALDPIAHLGTIDALADTRARLFILSMGLALAGFRYATQRLRLRQA
;
A
#
# COMPACT_ATOMS: atom_id res chain seq x y z
N MET A 1 -20.16 -15.59 12.73
CA MET A 1 -18.87 -14.92 13.04
C MET A 1 -17.68 -15.44 12.23
N THR A 2 -17.44 -16.75 12.14
CA THR A 2 -16.25 -17.31 11.46
C THR A 2 -16.19 -17.06 9.95
N ILE A 3 -17.33 -17.17 9.26
CA ILE A 3 -17.41 -16.98 7.79
C ILE A 3 -17.07 -15.52 7.40
N ALA A 4 -17.65 -14.54 8.10
CA ALA A 4 -17.36 -13.11 7.89
C ALA A 4 -15.86 -12.79 8.05
N ALA A 5 -15.23 -13.35 9.08
CA ALA A 5 -13.79 -13.18 9.33
C ALA A 5 -12.93 -13.79 8.21
N LEU A 6 -13.35 -14.91 7.62
CA LEU A 6 -12.67 -15.52 6.47
C LEU A 6 -12.76 -14.63 5.22
N PHE A 7 -13.93 -14.03 4.94
CA PHE A 7 -14.08 -13.09 3.81
C PHE A 7 -13.25 -11.83 3.99
N LEU A 8 -13.23 -11.26 5.20
CA LEU A 8 -12.34 -10.14 5.54
C LEU A 8 -10.87 -10.51 5.36
N PHE A 9 -10.47 -11.69 5.84
CA PHE A 9 -9.10 -12.18 5.68
C PHE A 9 -8.74 -12.38 4.19
N ALA A 10 -9.66 -12.93 3.39
CA ALA A 10 -9.49 -13.06 1.94
C ALA A 10 -9.34 -11.68 1.25
N GLY A 11 -10.14 -10.69 1.64
CA GLY A 11 -10.02 -9.31 1.17
C GLY A 11 -8.65 -8.70 1.48
N ILE A 12 -8.16 -8.89 2.72
CA ILE A 12 -6.82 -8.45 3.14
C ILE A 12 -5.73 -9.15 2.31
N LEU A 13 -5.85 -10.46 2.09
CA LEU A 13 -4.90 -11.20 1.24
C LEU A 13 -4.91 -10.70 -0.20
N GLY A 14 -6.10 -10.40 -0.75
CA GLY A 14 -6.28 -9.78 -2.06
C GLY A 14 -5.54 -8.44 -2.15
N SER A 15 -5.77 -7.55 -1.17
CA SER A 15 -5.06 -6.27 -1.07
C SER A 15 -3.55 -6.45 -0.99
N ILE A 16 -3.05 -7.40 -0.19
CA ILE A 16 -1.60 -7.68 -0.09
C ILE A 16 -1.06 -8.21 -1.43
N ALA A 17 -1.78 -9.07 -2.12
CA ALA A 17 -1.38 -9.60 -3.42
C ALA A 17 -1.28 -8.48 -4.48
N VAL A 18 -2.28 -7.59 -4.53
CA VAL A 18 -2.29 -6.42 -5.41
C VAL A 18 -1.15 -5.46 -5.05
N ALA A 19 -0.90 -5.22 -3.76
CA ALA A 19 0.18 -4.37 -3.28
C ALA A 19 1.57 -4.90 -3.68
N ARG A 20 1.76 -6.22 -3.64
CA ARG A 20 3.01 -6.85 -4.06
C ARG A 20 3.21 -6.78 -5.57
N ARG A 21 2.17 -7.05 -6.36
CA ARG A 21 2.25 -7.04 -7.83
C ARG A 21 2.43 -5.64 -8.40
N SER A 22 1.79 -4.64 -7.80
CA SER A 22 1.88 -3.23 -8.23
C SER A 22 3.25 -2.60 -7.95
N GLY A 23 4.04 -3.18 -7.03
CA GLY A 23 5.34 -2.64 -6.68
C GLY A 23 5.26 -1.24 -6.08
N ILE A 24 4.20 -0.95 -5.32
CA ILE A 24 3.90 0.39 -4.78
C ILE A 24 5.06 1.01 -3.98
N LEU A 25 5.85 0.18 -3.29
CA LEU A 25 7.07 0.61 -2.61
C LEU A 25 8.09 1.27 -3.57
N ARG A 26 8.18 0.80 -4.81
CA ARG A 26 9.05 1.42 -5.84
C ARG A 26 8.54 2.81 -6.20
N HIS A 27 7.22 3.03 -6.25
CA HIS A 27 6.63 4.33 -6.57
C HIS A 27 6.88 5.34 -5.44
N PHE A 28 6.70 4.94 -4.19
CA PHE A 28 7.05 5.79 -3.04
C PHE A 28 8.54 6.11 -2.96
N ARG A 29 9.42 5.15 -3.26
CA ARG A 29 10.87 5.42 -3.37
C ARG A 29 11.21 6.41 -4.47
N GLN A 30 10.55 6.33 -5.63
CA GLN A 30 10.73 7.30 -6.71
C GLN A 30 10.26 8.70 -6.28
N LEU A 31 9.14 8.79 -5.54
CA LEU A 31 8.65 10.04 -4.97
C LEU A 31 9.68 10.66 -4.02
N GLY A 32 10.24 9.86 -3.10
CA GLY A 32 11.28 10.29 -2.17
C GLY A 32 12.54 10.79 -2.88
N ARG A 33 12.97 10.12 -3.95
CA ARG A 33 14.11 10.59 -4.78
C ARG A 33 13.81 11.92 -5.48
N LEU A 34 12.59 12.12 -5.97
CA LEU A 34 12.18 13.39 -6.59
C LEU A 34 12.15 14.54 -5.57
N SER A 35 11.64 14.28 -4.36
CA SER A 35 11.68 15.23 -3.25
C SER A 35 13.12 15.58 -2.84
N GLN A 36 14.01 14.59 -2.73
CA GLN A 36 15.42 14.88 -2.45
C GLN A 36 16.09 15.72 -3.56
N ARG A 37 15.70 15.49 -4.82
CA ARG A 37 16.17 16.32 -5.94
C ARG A 37 15.62 17.74 -5.85
N SER A 38 14.38 17.94 -5.42
CA SER A 38 13.80 19.29 -5.30
C SER A 38 14.53 20.13 -4.28
N VAL A 39 14.80 19.55 -3.11
CA VAL A 39 15.57 20.19 -2.04
C VAL A 39 16.97 20.55 -2.53
N ARG A 40 17.66 19.63 -3.24
CA ARG A 40 18.98 19.93 -3.80
C ARG A 40 18.95 21.04 -4.85
N THR A 41 17.93 21.09 -5.70
CA THR A 41 17.80 22.16 -6.71
C THR A 41 17.58 23.52 -6.06
N LEU A 42 16.76 23.60 -4.99
CA LEU A 42 16.59 24.84 -4.21
C LEU A 42 17.90 25.26 -3.52
N ALA A 43 18.64 24.30 -2.96
CA ALA A 43 19.86 24.58 -2.20
C ALA A 43 21.06 25.00 -3.09
N ARG A 44 20.98 24.86 -4.42
CA ARG A 44 22.08 25.26 -5.32
C ARG A 44 22.28 26.78 -5.32
N ARG A 45 23.52 27.19 -5.10
CA ARG A 45 23.98 28.59 -5.22
C ARG A 45 24.56 28.85 -6.62
N GLY A 46 24.58 30.12 -7.04
CA GLY A 46 25.18 30.53 -8.33
C GLY A 46 24.31 30.27 -9.57
N VAL A 47 23.01 30.03 -9.41
CA VAL A 47 22.05 29.84 -10.51
C VAL A 47 21.00 30.94 -10.42
N SER A 48 20.56 31.46 -11.57
CA SER A 48 19.52 32.51 -11.61
C SER A 48 18.22 32.03 -10.97
N ASP A 49 17.55 32.94 -10.26
CA ASP A 49 16.30 32.63 -9.57
C ASP A 49 15.19 32.22 -10.55
N TRP A 50 15.19 32.80 -11.75
CA TRP A 50 14.29 32.40 -12.84
C TRP A 50 14.49 30.92 -13.26
N SER A 51 15.75 30.47 -13.34
CA SER A 51 16.05 29.06 -13.66
C SER A 51 15.63 28.13 -12.53
N LYS A 52 15.82 28.54 -11.27
CA LYS A 52 15.36 27.79 -10.10
C LYS A 52 13.84 27.66 -10.07
N GLU A 53 13.12 28.76 -10.29
CA GLU A 53 11.66 28.78 -10.33
C GLU A 53 11.10 27.86 -11.42
N ARG A 54 11.69 27.90 -12.61
CA ARG A 54 11.27 27.00 -13.70
C ARG A 54 11.54 25.53 -13.36
N ALA A 55 12.71 25.24 -12.79
CA ALA A 55 13.08 23.88 -12.40
C ALA A 55 12.18 23.33 -11.27
N THR A 56 11.85 24.17 -10.28
CA THR A 56 10.96 23.78 -9.17
C THR A 56 9.53 23.58 -9.66
N ARG A 57 9.03 24.41 -10.57
CA ARG A 57 7.69 24.26 -11.15
C ARG A 57 7.53 22.94 -11.91
N ILE A 58 8.50 22.60 -12.78
CA ILE A 58 8.49 21.31 -13.50
C ILE A 58 8.55 20.14 -12.52
N LEU A 59 9.35 20.26 -11.48
CA LEU A 59 9.51 19.20 -10.49
C LEU A 59 8.27 19.03 -9.62
N ALA A 60 7.60 20.12 -9.27
CA ALA A 60 6.32 20.10 -8.55
C ALA A 60 5.24 19.38 -9.36
N ILE A 61 5.11 19.67 -10.66
CA ILE A 61 4.18 18.96 -11.54
C ILE A 61 4.51 17.46 -11.58
N ARG A 62 5.78 17.11 -11.75
CA ARG A 62 6.20 15.69 -11.73
C ARG A 62 5.92 15.00 -10.40
N MET A 63 6.11 15.69 -9.28
CA MET A 63 5.77 15.17 -7.95
C MET A 63 4.27 14.97 -7.80
N MET A 64 3.45 15.92 -8.27
CA MET A 64 1.99 15.83 -8.22
C MET A 64 1.46 14.67 -9.06
N VAL A 65 1.96 14.48 -10.29
CA VAL A 65 1.57 13.33 -11.12
C VAL A 65 1.95 12.02 -10.42
N LYS A 66 3.17 11.94 -9.88
CA LYS A 66 3.63 10.72 -9.20
C LYS A 66 2.86 10.47 -7.90
N SER A 67 2.48 11.49 -7.14
CA SER A 67 1.65 11.32 -5.94
C SER A 67 0.24 10.89 -6.31
N LEU A 68 -0.33 11.41 -7.40
CA LEU A 68 -1.63 10.96 -7.91
C LEU A 68 -1.59 9.48 -8.30
N THR A 69 -0.54 9.05 -9.01
CA THR A 69 -0.38 7.64 -9.38
C THR A 69 -0.21 6.75 -8.14
N ALA A 70 0.52 7.19 -7.12
CA ALA A 70 0.66 6.45 -5.87
C ALA A 70 -0.69 6.36 -5.13
N GLY A 71 -1.47 7.45 -5.09
CA GLY A 71 -2.82 7.48 -4.55
C GLY A 71 -3.77 6.54 -5.30
N ALA A 72 -3.73 6.54 -6.64
CA ALA A 72 -4.52 5.63 -7.47
C ALA A 72 -4.14 4.16 -7.21
N LEU A 73 -2.86 3.85 -7.04
CA LEU A 73 -2.43 2.51 -6.65
C LEU A 73 -2.89 2.13 -5.24
N LEU A 74 -2.90 3.06 -4.28
CA LEU A 74 -3.47 2.81 -2.95
C LEU A 74 -4.96 2.50 -3.05
N ALA A 75 -5.72 3.26 -3.84
CA ALA A 75 -7.14 3.01 -4.07
C ALA A 75 -7.35 1.62 -4.70
N LEU A 76 -6.54 1.24 -5.68
CA LEU A 76 -6.58 -0.09 -6.30
C LEU A 76 -6.25 -1.22 -5.30
N ILE A 77 -5.30 -1.00 -4.40
CA ILE A 77 -4.96 -1.94 -3.34
C ILE A 77 -6.09 -2.07 -2.32
N ALA A 78 -6.79 -0.99 -2.01
CA ALA A 78 -7.94 -0.99 -1.11
C ALA A 78 -9.20 -1.60 -1.73
N LEU A 79 -9.26 -1.67 -3.07
CA LEU A 79 -10.43 -2.12 -3.83
C LEU A 79 -10.99 -3.49 -3.39
N PRO A 80 -10.19 -4.55 -3.19
CA PRO A 80 -10.71 -5.85 -2.75
C PRO A 80 -11.37 -5.77 -1.37
N LEU A 81 -10.83 -4.95 -0.49
CA LEU A 81 -11.34 -4.72 0.86
C LEU A 81 -12.65 -3.92 0.81
N LEU A 82 -12.68 -2.85 0.02
CA LEU A 82 -13.90 -2.06 -0.21
C LEU A 82 -15.01 -2.88 -0.86
N ALA A 83 -14.68 -3.77 -1.81
CA ALA A 83 -15.65 -4.66 -2.43
C ALA A 83 -16.28 -5.60 -1.41
N MET A 84 -15.49 -6.18 -0.50
CA MET A 84 -16.01 -7.04 0.57
C MET A 84 -16.93 -6.29 1.55
N LEU A 85 -16.64 -5.03 1.83
CA LEU A 85 -17.49 -4.18 2.68
C LEU A 85 -18.77 -3.73 1.94
N ALA A 86 -18.66 -3.41 0.65
CA ALA A 86 -19.80 -3.00 -0.17
C ALA A 86 -20.78 -4.14 -0.45
N LEU A 87 -20.30 -5.39 -0.47
CA LEU A 87 -21.13 -6.58 -0.62
C LEU A 87 -21.85 -6.99 0.67
N ASP A 88 -21.41 -6.50 1.83
CA ASP A 88 -22.02 -6.83 3.13
C ASP A 88 -23.53 -6.55 3.21
N PRO A 89 -24.05 -5.37 2.82
CA PRO A 89 -25.48 -5.09 2.85
C PRO A 89 -26.31 -5.92 1.87
N ILE A 90 -25.68 -6.49 0.83
CA ILE A 90 -26.36 -7.26 -0.23
C ILE A 90 -26.39 -8.75 0.13
N ALA A 91 -25.31 -9.27 0.71
CA ALA A 91 -25.13 -10.69 0.97
C ALA A 91 -25.28 -11.07 2.46
N HIS A 92 -25.58 -10.11 3.34
CA HIS A 92 -25.70 -10.29 4.79
C HIS A 92 -24.51 -11.07 5.39
N LEU A 93 -23.31 -10.71 4.96
CA LEU A 93 -22.08 -11.44 5.30
C LEU A 93 -21.66 -11.18 6.76
N GLY A 94 -22.12 -10.10 7.38
CA GLY A 94 -21.74 -9.67 8.73
C GLY A 94 -20.28 -9.20 8.79
N THR A 95 -19.72 -8.73 7.67
CA THR A 95 -18.31 -8.27 7.60
C THR A 95 -18.10 -6.96 8.34
N ILE A 96 -19.07 -6.05 8.38
CA ILE A 96 -18.98 -4.82 9.18
C ILE A 96 -18.98 -5.16 10.69
N ASP A 97 -19.88 -6.05 11.12
CA ASP A 97 -19.95 -6.50 12.53
C ASP A 97 -18.67 -7.26 12.94
N ALA A 98 -18.13 -8.09 12.06
CA ALA A 98 -16.85 -8.77 12.28
C ALA A 98 -15.67 -7.81 12.32
N LEU A 99 -15.75 -6.62 11.71
CA LEU A 99 -14.72 -5.59 11.82
C LEU A 99 -14.77 -4.89 13.19
N ALA A 100 -15.96 -4.72 13.76
CA ALA A 100 -16.16 -4.16 15.10
C ALA A 100 -15.84 -5.17 16.23
N ASP A 101 -15.93 -6.47 15.94
CA ASP A 101 -15.69 -7.52 16.94
C ASP A 101 -14.20 -7.72 17.26
N THR A 102 -13.85 -7.58 18.54
CA THR A 102 -12.49 -7.76 19.05
C THR A 102 -11.96 -9.18 18.82
N ARG A 103 -12.81 -10.21 18.94
CA ARG A 103 -12.40 -11.60 18.75
C ARG A 103 -12.04 -11.89 17.30
N ALA A 104 -12.82 -11.37 16.36
CA ALA A 104 -12.54 -11.50 14.92
C ALA A 104 -11.25 -10.77 14.53
N ARG A 105 -11.01 -9.57 15.10
CA ARG A 105 -9.76 -8.83 14.87
C ARG A 105 -8.52 -9.60 15.37
N LEU A 106 -8.60 -10.19 16.57
CA LEU A 106 -7.50 -11.01 17.11
C LEU A 106 -7.26 -12.25 16.25
N PHE A 107 -8.31 -12.89 15.75
CA PHE A 107 -8.21 -14.05 14.86
C PHE A 107 -7.55 -13.70 13.52
N ILE A 108 -7.95 -12.59 12.90
CA ILE A 108 -7.35 -12.09 11.65
C ILE A 108 -5.87 -11.75 11.87
N LEU A 109 -5.55 -11.12 13.01
CA LEU A 109 -4.18 -10.75 13.36
C LEU A 109 -3.29 -11.97 13.58
N SER A 110 -3.75 -12.96 14.33
CA SER A 110 -3.00 -14.20 14.57
C SER A 110 -2.81 -15.02 13.30
N MET A 111 -3.83 -15.16 12.45
CA MET A 111 -3.70 -15.76 11.10
C MET A 111 -2.69 -15.01 10.23
N GLY A 112 -2.73 -13.67 10.24
CA GLY A 112 -1.80 -12.84 9.48
C GLY A 112 -0.35 -13.04 9.93
N LEU A 113 -0.11 -13.07 11.25
CA LEU A 113 1.19 -13.36 11.85
C LEU A 113 1.69 -14.77 11.51
N ALA A 114 0.82 -15.78 11.61
CA ALA A 114 1.16 -17.15 11.26
C ALA A 114 1.58 -17.26 9.78
N LEU A 115 0.81 -16.65 8.87
CA LEU A 115 1.13 -16.64 7.44
C LEU A 115 2.43 -15.89 7.14
N ALA A 116 2.67 -14.76 7.81
CA ALA A 116 3.92 -14.00 7.69
C ALA A 116 5.13 -14.82 8.17
N GLY A 117 5.00 -15.49 9.33
CA GLY A 117 6.01 -16.38 9.87
C GLY A 117 6.29 -17.58 8.95
N PHE A 118 5.25 -18.24 8.43
CA PHE A 118 5.39 -19.35 7.49
C PHE A 118 6.11 -18.92 6.20
N ARG A 119 5.74 -17.76 5.65
CA ARG A 119 6.43 -17.20 4.48
C ARG A 119 7.88 -16.85 4.76
N TYR A 120 8.17 -16.30 5.93
CA TYR A 120 9.54 -16.01 6.35
C TYR A 120 10.37 -17.29 6.46
N ALA A 121 9.82 -18.34 7.08
CA ALA A 121 10.46 -19.64 7.21
C ALA A 121 10.77 -20.27 5.83
N THR A 122 9.79 -20.27 4.92
CA THR A 122 9.96 -20.82 3.57
C THR A 122 10.99 -20.03 2.74
N GLN A 123 11.03 -18.70 2.87
CA GLN A 123 12.07 -17.88 2.24
C GLN A 123 13.46 -18.16 2.83
N ARG A 124 13.56 -18.32 4.15
CA ARG A 124 14.82 -18.66 4.83
C ARG A 124 15.34 -20.04 4.41
N LEU A 125 14.45 -21.01 4.23
CA LEU A 125 14.82 -22.35 3.77
C LEU A 125 15.32 -22.36 2.32
N ARG A 126 14.67 -21.60 1.43
CA ARG A 126 15.14 -21.44 0.04
C ARG A 126 16.52 -20.79 -0.06
N LEU A 127 16.84 -19.83 0.81
CA LEU A 127 18.17 -19.20 0.85
C LEU A 127 19.27 -20.09 1.41
N ARG A 128 18.94 -21.19 2.08
CA ARG A 128 19.92 -22.19 2.57
C ARG A 128 20.22 -23.29 1.57
N GLN A 129 19.41 -23.43 0.52
CA GLN A 129 19.54 -24.44 -0.53
C GLN A 129 20.12 -23.88 -1.83
N ALA A 130 20.32 -22.56 -1.92
CA ALA A 130 20.95 -21.86 -3.03
C ALA A 130 22.34 -21.39 -2.61
#